data_AF-A0A800BU06-F1
#
_entry.id   AF-A0A800BU06-F1
#
_cell.length_a   1.000
_cell.length_b   1.000
_cell.length_c   1.000
_cell.angle_alpha   90.00
_cell.angle_beta   90.00
_cell.angle_gamma   90.00
#
_symmetry.space_group_name_H-M   'P 1'
#
loop_
_entity.id
_entity.type
_entity.pdbx_description
1 polymer ?
#
loop_
_entity_poly.entity_id
_entity_poly.type
_entity_poly.pdbx_seq_one_letter_code
_entity_poly.pdbx_strand_id
1 'polypeptide(L)'
;MILETGSGYWSPLVWLALALASGLLIRLFYRAGEAGYKRGTVQTDPFLSGNPPAPGQRVTASHIYWGFIEALKGYYRPLVQVHSGVFNDYLGWAVLVGAIIFIILGGFLR
;
A
#
# COMPACT_ATOMS: atom_id res chain seq x y z
N MET A 1 29.41 -10.75 30.05
CA MET A 1 28.33 -9.83 29.65
C MET A 1 27.85 -10.29 28.28
N ILE A 2 26.64 -10.84 28.19
CA ILE A 2 26.07 -11.38 26.95
C ILE A 2 25.27 -10.26 26.29
N LEU A 3 25.53 -9.99 25.02
CA LEU A 3 24.78 -9.00 24.23
C LEU A 3 23.45 -9.64 23.80
N GLU A 4 22.40 -9.41 24.59
CA GLU A 4 21.01 -9.68 24.22
C GLU A 4 20.61 -8.69 23.12
N THR A 5 20.70 -9.11 21.86
CA THR A 5 20.14 -8.36 20.74
C THR A 5 18.71 -8.84 20.50
N GLY A 6 17.72 -7.97 20.66
CA GLY A 6 16.29 -8.28 20.49
C GLY A 6 15.88 -8.76 19.09
N SER A 7 16.84 -8.93 18.18
CA SER A 7 16.69 -9.47 16.83
C SER A 7 16.98 -10.97 16.72
N GLY A 8 17.44 -11.63 17.79
CA GLY A 8 17.81 -13.05 17.76
C GLY A 8 19.06 -13.36 16.92
N TYR A 9 19.44 -14.63 16.86
CA TYR A 9 20.62 -15.13 16.14
C TYR A 9 20.37 -15.22 14.62
N TRP A 10 21.19 -14.53 13.83
CA TRP A 10 21.13 -14.57 12.37
C TRP A 10 22.12 -15.60 11.82
N SER A 11 21.61 -16.68 11.21
CA SER A 11 22.42 -17.72 10.58
C SER A 11 22.20 -17.75 9.07
N PRO A 12 23.22 -17.41 8.24
CA PRO A 12 23.12 -17.52 6.79
C PRO A 12 22.73 -18.93 6.32
N LEU A 13 23.23 -19.96 7.02
CA LEU A 13 22.96 -21.35 6.69
C LEU A 13 21.48 -21.71 6.91
N VAL A 14 20.85 -21.19 7.96
CA VAL A 14 19.42 -21.39 8.21
C VAL A 14 18.59 -20.73 7.13
N TRP A 15 18.95 -19.51 6.70
CA TRP A 15 18.25 -18.81 5.61
C TRP A 15 18.40 -19.52 4.27
N LEU A 16 19.58 -20.07 3.96
CA LEU A 16 19.79 -20.87 2.75
C LEU A 16 18.96 -22.16 2.78
N ALA A 17 18.93 -22.86 3.91
CA ALA A 17 18.12 -24.07 4.08
C ALA A 17 16.62 -23.76 3.92
N LEU A 18 16.13 -22.66 4.50
CA LEU A 18 14.75 -22.20 4.32
C LEU A 18 14.43 -21.87 2.86
N ALA A 19 15.30 -21.13 2.17
CA ALA A 19 15.11 -20.80 0.76
C ALA A 19 15.01 -22.05 -0.13
N LEU A 20 15.88 -23.04 0.12
CA LEU A 20 15.84 -24.33 -0.58
C LEU A 20 14.55 -25.09 -0.27
N ALA A 21 14.16 -25.18 1.01
CA ALA A 21 12.92 -25.84 1.42
C ALA A 21 11.69 -25.19 0.78
N SER A 22 11.59 -23.86 0.80
CA SER A 22 10.51 -23.11 0.14
C SER A 22 10.50 -23.35 -1.37
N GLY A 23 11.65 -23.35 -2.04
CA GLY A 23 11.75 -23.65 -3.47
C GLY A 23 11.25 -25.07 -3.82
N LEU A 24 11.57 -26.05 -2.98
CA LEU A 24 11.05 -27.42 -3.14
C LEU A 24 9.54 -27.48 -2.97
N LEU A 25 8.99 -26.83 -1.94
CA LEU A 25 7.54 -26.75 -1.72
C LEU A 25 6.82 -26.08 -2.90
N ILE A 26 7.34 -24.96 -3.40
CA ILE A 26 6.80 -24.28 -4.59
C ILE A 26 6.78 -25.25 -5.77
N ARG A 27 7.87 -26.00 -6.00
CA ARG A 27 7.94 -26.99 -7.08
C ARG A 27 6.91 -28.10 -6.91
N LEU A 28 6.68 -28.58 -5.69
CA LEU A 28 5.67 -29.60 -5.41
C LEU A 28 4.26 -29.07 -5.70
N PHE A 29 3.93 -27.87 -5.21
CA PHE A 29 2.64 -27.23 -5.48
C PHE A 29 2.43 -26.95 -6.97
N TYR A 30 3.46 -26.47 -7.66
CA TYR A 30 3.40 -26.24 -9.11
C TYR A 30 3.08 -27.53 -9.88
N ARG A 31 3.67 -28.66 -9.47
CA ARG A 31 3.40 -29.97 -10.09
C ARG A 31 2.02 -30.54 -9.73
N ALA A 32 1.48 -30.16 -8.57
CA ALA A 32 0.14 -30.54 -8.14
C ALA A 32 -0.97 -29.62 -8.72
N GLY A 33 -0.59 -28.51 -9.35
CA GLY A 33 -1.52 -27.60 -10.01
C GLY A 33 -2.15 -28.19 -11.27
N GLU A 34 -3.33 -27.69 -11.63
CA GLU A 34 -4.07 -28.12 -12.82
C GLU A 34 -3.34 -27.71 -14.11
N ALA A 35 -2.93 -28.69 -14.91
CA ALA A 35 -2.24 -28.44 -16.18
C ALA A 35 -3.22 -28.02 -17.30
N GLY A 36 -4.52 -28.29 -17.13
CA GLY A 36 -5.58 -28.10 -18.13
C GLY A 36 -6.02 -26.65 -18.36
N TYR A 37 -5.22 -25.64 -18.04
CA TYR A 37 -5.55 -24.27 -18.42
C TYR A 37 -5.45 -24.08 -19.94
N LYS A 38 -6.42 -23.39 -20.53
CA LYS A 38 -6.47 -23.20 -21.97
C LYS A 38 -5.51 -22.09 -22.39
N ARG A 39 -4.29 -22.46 -22.76
CA ARG A 39 -3.25 -21.56 -23.29
C ARG A 39 -3.78 -20.79 -24.51
N GLY A 40 -3.54 -19.48 -24.55
CA GLY A 40 -3.94 -18.63 -25.67
C GLY A 40 -5.44 -18.31 -25.71
N THR A 41 -6.14 -18.50 -24.60
CA THR A 41 -7.55 -18.07 -24.44
C THR A 41 -7.63 -16.91 -23.46
N VAL A 42 -8.81 -16.30 -23.32
CA VAL A 42 -9.10 -15.27 -22.31
C VAL A 42 -8.76 -15.73 -20.89
N GLN A 43 -8.70 -17.05 -20.62
CA GLN A 43 -8.26 -17.60 -19.33
C GLN A 43 -6.80 -17.25 -18.98
N THR A 44 -5.96 -16.93 -19.97
CA THR A 44 -4.58 -16.48 -19.75
C THR A 44 -4.44 -14.95 -19.72
N ASP A 45 -5.52 -14.22 -19.97
CA ASP A 45 -5.52 -12.77 -19.91
C ASP A 45 -5.68 -12.28 -18.46
N PRO A 46 -5.11 -11.11 -18.10
CA PRO A 46 -5.35 -10.50 -16.80
C PRO A 46 -6.84 -10.28 -16.55
N PHE A 47 -7.33 -10.65 -15.37
CA PHE A 47 -8.70 -10.39 -14.99
C PHE A 47 -8.93 -8.88 -14.81
N LEU A 48 -9.61 -8.26 -15.76
CA LEU A 48 -9.96 -6.83 -15.76
C LEU A 48 -11.46 -6.62 -15.52
N SER A 49 -12.06 -7.41 -14.63
CA SER A 49 -13.49 -7.30 -14.26
C SER A 49 -14.44 -7.27 -15.47
N GLY A 50 -14.12 -8.01 -16.54
CA GLY A 50 -14.91 -8.08 -17.77
C GLY A 50 -14.57 -7.03 -18.84
N ASN A 51 -13.64 -6.11 -18.58
CA ASN A 51 -13.19 -5.14 -19.59
C ASN A 51 -12.06 -5.70 -20.47
N PRO A 52 -12.04 -5.40 -21.78
CA PRO A 52 -10.92 -5.76 -22.64
C PRO A 52 -9.66 -4.97 -22.24
N PRO A 53 -8.46 -5.58 -22.25
CA PRO A 53 -7.22 -4.88 -21.99
C PRO A 53 -6.94 -3.84 -23.09
N ALA A 54 -6.78 -2.57 -22.73
CA ALA A 54 -6.34 -1.55 -23.67
C ALA A 54 -4.84 -1.68 -23.99
N PRO A 55 -4.37 -1.36 -25.21
CA PRO A 55 -2.96 -1.37 -25.55
C PRO A 55 -2.14 -0.48 -24.59
N GLY A 56 -1.15 -1.06 -23.92
CA GLY A 56 -0.33 -0.35 -22.92
C GLY A 56 -0.92 -0.30 -21.51
N GLN A 57 -2.11 -0.85 -21.28
CA GLN A 57 -2.71 -0.93 -19.96
C GLN A 57 -1.96 -1.97 -19.10
N ARG A 58 -1.27 -1.50 -18.06
CA ARG A 58 -0.59 -2.35 -17.08
C ARG A 58 -1.35 -2.30 -15.77
N VAL A 59 -1.66 -3.46 -15.21
CA VAL A 59 -2.10 -3.58 -13.82
C VAL A 59 -0.89 -3.33 -12.92
N THR A 60 -0.63 -2.06 -12.60
CA THR A 60 0.34 -1.67 -11.58
C THR A 60 -0.18 -1.97 -10.17
N ALA A 61 0.72 -2.09 -9.19
CA ALA A 61 0.37 -2.34 -7.79
C ALA A 61 -0.65 -1.33 -7.21
N SER A 62 -0.65 -0.09 -7.70
CA SER A 62 -1.64 0.93 -7.35
C SER A 62 -3.08 0.56 -7.72
N HIS A 63 -3.30 -0.34 -8.68
CA HIS A 63 -4.64 -0.80 -9.06
C HIS A 63 -5.25 -1.78 -8.06
N ILE A 64 -4.44 -2.45 -7.21
CA ILE A 64 -4.94 -3.39 -6.20
C ILE A 64 -5.87 -2.69 -5.21
N TYR A 65 -5.54 -1.43 -4.87
CA TYR A 65 -6.33 -0.60 -3.96
C TYR A 65 -7.28 0.35 -4.69
N TRP A 66 -7.49 0.19 -6.00
CA TRP A 66 -8.28 1.14 -6.78
C TRP A 66 -9.69 1.30 -6.22
N GLY A 67 -10.39 0.20 -5.90
CA GLY A 67 -11.73 0.27 -5.31
C GLY A 67 -11.76 0.99 -3.96
N PHE A 68 -10.73 0.80 -3.13
CA PHE A 68 -10.59 1.49 -1.85
C PHE A 68 -10.35 2.99 -2.02
N ILE A 69 -9.45 3.38 -2.93
CA ILE A 69 -9.13 4.78 -3.23
C ILE A 69 -10.31 5.49 -3.90
N GLU A 70 -10.98 4.83 -4.83
CA GLU A 70 -12.15 5.39 -5.52
C GLU A 70 -13.33 5.58 -4.54
N ALA A 71 -13.55 4.64 -3.62
CA ALA A 71 -14.57 4.78 -2.57
C ALA A 71 -14.28 5.97 -1.62
N LEU A 72 -13.00 6.24 -1.34
CA LEU A 72 -12.57 7.35 -0.47
C LEU A 72 -12.25 8.64 -1.23
N LYS A 73 -12.46 8.68 -2.54
CA LYS A 73 -12.12 9.85 -3.36
C LYS A 73 -12.82 11.12 -2.91
N GLY A 74 -14.07 11.00 -2.43
CA GLY A 74 -14.82 12.12 -1.85
C GLY A 74 -14.17 12.71 -0.60
N TYR A 75 -13.48 11.89 0.19
CA TYR A 75 -12.73 12.32 1.38
C TYR A 75 -11.37 12.94 1.01
N TYR A 76 -10.61 12.30 0.12
CA TYR A 76 -9.26 12.77 -0.21
C TYR A 76 -9.23 14.00 -1.10
N ARG A 77 -10.20 14.16 -2.01
CA ARG A 77 -10.23 15.28 -2.97
C ARG A 77 -10.20 16.67 -2.30
N PRO A 78 -11.05 17.00 -1.31
CA PRO A 78 -10.96 18.28 -0.60
C PRO A 78 -9.67 18.38 0.22
N LEU A 79 -9.18 17.29 0.82
CA LEU A 79 -7.96 17.28 1.63
C LEU A 79 -6.72 17.69 0.81
N VAL A 80 -6.62 17.17 -0.42
CA VAL A 80 -5.55 17.52 -1.36
C VAL A 80 -5.68 18.97 -1.82
N GLN A 81 -6.91 19.47 -2.02
CA GLN A 81 -7.13 20.87 -2.43
C GLN A 81 -6.69 21.89 -1.37
N VAL A 82 -6.71 21.53 -0.09
CA VAL A 82 -6.20 22.39 1.01
C VAL A 82 -4.67 22.53 0.97
N HIS A 83 -3.96 21.61 0.30
CA HIS A 83 -2.51 21.63 0.15
C HIS A 83 -2.12 22.31 -1.17
N SER A 84 -2.29 23.64 -1.22
CA SER A 84 -2.02 24.45 -2.42
C SER A 84 -0.53 24.52 -2.80
N GLY A 85 0.38 24.23 -1.86
CA GLY A 85 1.81 24.44 -2.03
C GLY A 85 2.24 25.91 -1.94
N VAL A 86 1.31 26.85 -1.69
CA VAL A 86 1.60 28.28 -1.54
C VAL A 86 1.89 28.59 -0.08
N PHE A 87 3.09 29.11 0.21
CA PHE A 87 3.55 29.39 1.58
C PHE A 87 2.56 30.25 2.40
N ASN A 88 1.95 31.27 1.78
CA ASN A 88 1.01 32.16 2.45
C ASN A 88 -0.23 31.43 2.99
N ASP A 89 -0.71 30.39 2.30
CA ASP A 89 -1.88 29.63 2.76
C ASP A 89 -1.55 28.87 4.05
N TYR A 90 -0.34 28.31 4.16
CA TYR A 90 0.13 27.64 5.38
C TYR A 90 0.32 28.61 6.55
N LEU A 91 0.83 29.82 6.29
CA LEU A 91 0.88 30.87 7.32
C LEU A 91 -0.51 31.24 7.81
N GLY A 92 -1.48 31.37 6.89
CA GLY A 92 -2.89 31.60 7.22
C GLY A 92 -3.46 30.49 8.11
N TRP A 93 -3.22 29.23 7.75
CA TRP A 93 -3.63 28.08 8.58
C TRP A 93 -2.98 28.08 9.96
N ALA A 94 -1.69 28.43 10.07
CA ALA A 94 -0.99 28.50 11.34
C ALA A 94 -1.59 29.58 12.26
N VAL A 95 -1.89 30.76 11.73
CA VAL A 95 -2.54 31.84 12.47
C VAL A 95 -3.95 31.44 12.91
N LEU A 96 -4.73 30.80 12.04
CA LEU A 96 -6.09 30.32 12.35
C LEU A 96 -6.07 29.29 13.50
N VAL A 97 -5.19 28.28 13.41
CA VAL A 97 -5.05 27.26 14.46
C VAL A 97 -4.58 27.90 15.76
N GLY A 98 -3.62 28.83 15.70
CA GLY A 98 -3.18 29.59 16.88
C GLY A 98 -4.33 30.35 17.55
N ALA A 99 -5.15 31.06 16.78
CA ALA A 99 -6.32 31.77 17.28
C ALA A 99 -7.34 30.83 17.95
N ILE A 100 -7.61 29.66 17.34
CA ILE A 100 -8.50 28.64 17.92
C ILE A 100 -7.95 28.16 19.26
N ILE A 101 -6.66 27.85 19.35
CA ILE A 101 -6.01 27.42 20.60
C ILE A 101 -6.13 28.50 21.68
N PHE A 102 -5.88 29.76 21.34
CA PHE A 102 -6.03 30.87 22.29
C PHE A 102 -7.46 31.05 22.79
N ILE A 103 -8.47 30.85 21.93
CA ILE A 103 -9.87 30.91 22.33
C ILE A 103 -10.21 29.77 23.29
N ILE A 104 -9.77 28.55 22.99
CA ILE A 104 -10.03 27.36 23.82
C ILE A 104 -9.35 27.52 25.18
N LEU A 105 -8.05 27.86 25.20
CA LEU A 105 -7.29 28.00 26.45
C LEU A 105 -7.69 29.26 27.24
N GLY A 106 -7.91 30.39 26.56
CA GLY A 106 -8.36 31.62 27.19
C GLY A 106 -9.80 31.55 27.71
N GLY A 107 -10.65 30.72 27.09
CA GLY A 107 -11.98 30.38 27.60
C GLY A 107 -11.96 29.37 28.76
N PHE A 108 -10.90 28.57 28.88
CA PHE A 108 -10.69 27.60 29.96
C PHE A 108 -10.01 28.20 31.21
N LEU A 109 -9.31 29.34 31.04
CA LEU A 109 -8.60 30.07 32.11
C LEU A 109 -9.42 31.23 32.72
N ARG A 110 -10.70 31.34 32.37
CA ARG A 110 -11.71 32.20 33.04
C ARG A 110 -12.61 31.33 33.90
#